data_AF-A0A453E5B2-F1
#
_entry.id   AF-A0A453E5B2-F1
#
_cell.length_a   1.000
_cell.length_b   1.000
_cell.length_c   1.000
_cell.angle_alpha   90.00
_cell.angle_beta   90.00
_cell.angle_gamma   90.00
#
_symmetry.space_group_name_H-M   'P 1'
#
loop_
_entity.id
_entity.type
_entity.pdbx_description
1 polymer ?
#
loop_
_entity_poly.entity_id
_entity_poly.type
_entity_poly.pdbx_seq_one_letter_code
_entity_poly.pdbx_strand_id
1 'polypeptide(L)'
;MQVIIGSEELKANHAICQHVEILSESQKYNKLVNLLEDIMDGSRILIFMDTKKGCDQITRQLRMDGWPALSIHGDKSQAERDWVLSEFKSGKSPIMTATDVAARGLDVKDVKYVINYDFPGSLEDYVHRIGRTGRAGATGTAYSFFTAANARFAKDLISILVEAGQKVSPELANMGRGAPPPSLGHRDRYRGHGGGRSWS
;
A
#
# COMPACT_ATOMS: atom_id res chain seq x y z
N MET A 1 17.09 37.10 -5.09
CA MET A 1 15.83 36.42 -4.75
C MET A 1 16.18 35.05 -4.23
N GLN A 2 15.91 34.81 -2.96
CA GLN A 2 16.19 33.55 -2.28
C GLN A 2 15.08 32.57 -2.67
N VAL A 3 15.41 31.55 -3.45
CA VAL A 3 14.46 30.49 -3.82
C VAL A 3 14.35 29.58 -2.60
N ILE A 4 13.25 29.72 -1.87
CA ILE A 4 12.83 28.75 -0.86
C ILE A 4 12.28 27.56 -1.66
N ILE A 5 13.11 26.53 -1.83
CA ILE A 5 12.65 25.22 -2.30
C ILE A 5 11.90 24.63 -1.11
N GLY A 6 10.58 24.83 -1.10
CA GLY A 6 9.70 24.22 -0.12
C GLY A 6 9.78 22.71 -0.29
N SER A 7 10.20 22.01 0.76
CA SER A 7 9.84 20.60 0.92
C SER A 7 8.31 20.56 0.98
N GLU A 8 7.65 20.20 -0.12
CA GLU A 8 6.23 19.90 -0.09
C GLU A 8 6.02 18.79 0.96
N GLU A 9 5.42 19.16 2.09
CA GLU A 9 4.91 18.18 3.03
C GLU A 9 4.02 17.21 2.24
N LEU A 10 4.38 15.92 2.24
CA LEU A 10 3.60 14.85 1.62
C LEU A 10 2.23 14.76 2.30
N LYS A 11 1.28 15.59 1.86
CA LYS A 11 -0.09 15.63 2.38
C LYS A 11 -0.98 14.77 1.50
N ALA A 12 -1.58 13.76 2.11
CA ALA A 12 -2.61 12.98 1.45
C ALA A 12 -3.89 13.82 1.34
N ASN A 13 -4.62 13.68 0.24
CA ASN A 13 -5.90 14.36 0.09
C ASN A 13 -6.92 13.83 1.13
N HIS A 14 -7.43 14.72 1.99
CA HIS A 14 -8.41 14.40 3.03
C HIS A 14 -9.74 13.83 2.50
N ALA A 15 -10.04 13.99 1.20
CA ALA A 15 -11.21 13.38 0.56
C ALA A 15 -11.07 11.86 0.31
N ILE A 16 -9.91 11.28 0.62
CA ILE A 16 -9.63 9.86 0.43
C ILE A 16 -9.69 9.14 1.78
N CYS A 17 -10.62 8.20 1.92
CA CYS A 17 -10.64 7.25 3.03
C CYS A 17 -9.52 6.22 2.83
N GLN A 18 -8.63 6.05 3.80
CA GLN A 18 -7.44 5.22 3.68
C GLN A 18 -7.49 4.05 4.67
N HIS A 19 -7.43 2.84 4.14
CA HIS A 19 -7.38 1.60 4.91
C HIS A 19 -6.02 0.92 4.69
N VAL A 20 -5.35 0.56 5.79
CA VAL A 20 -4.09 -0.18 5.76
C VAL A 20 -4.28 -1.51 6.47
N GLU A 21 -4.06 -2.59 5.73
CA GLU A 21 -4.29 -3.96 6.15
C GLU A 21 -2.95 -4.66 6.32
N ILE A 22 -2.63 -5.07 7.56
CA ILE A 22 -1.38 -5.77 7.85
C ILE A 22 -1.58 -7.26 7.57
N LEU A 23 -0.77 -7.84 6.68
CA LEU A 23 -0.92 -9.23 6.24
C LEU A 23 0.38 -9.81 5.68
N SER A 24 0.43 -11.13 5.49
CA SER A 24 1.53 -11.80 4.79
C SER A 24 1.33 -11.82 3.27
N GLU A 25 2.41 -11.98 2.51
CA GLU A 25 2.35 -12.10 1.04
C GLU A 25 1.37 -13.18 0.57
N SER A 26 1.31 -14.32 1.28
CA SER A 26 0.41 -15.42 0.98
C SER A 26 -1.08 -15.10 1.20
N GLN A 27 -1.39 -14.09 2.01
CA GLN A 27 -2.77 -13.69 2.32
C GLN A 27 -3.31 -12.66 1.32
N LYS A 28 -2.45 -11.97 0.56
CA LYS A 28 -2.83 -10.85 -0.31
C LYS A 28 -3.94 -11.22 -1.30
N TYR A 29 -3.83 -12.38 -1.96
CA TYR A 29 -4.81 -12.75 -2.98
C TYR A 29 -6.20 -12.99 -2.39
N ASN A 30 -6.29 -13.78 -1.31
CA ASN A 30 -7.57 -14.03 -0.64
C ASN A 30 -8.16 -12.73 -0.07
N LYS A 31 -7.32 -11.85 0.49
CA LYS A 31 -7.77 -10.53 0.96
C LYS A 31 -8.26 -9.67 -0.20
N LEU A 32 -7.62 -9.72 -1.37
CA LEU A 32 -8.06 -9.00 -2.57
C LEU A 32 -9.43 -9.48 -3.01
N VAL A 33 -9.64 -10.79 -3.14
CA VAL A 33 -10.93 -11.35 -3.58
C VAL A 33 -12.04 -10.96 -2.62
N ASN A 34 -11.87 -11.18 -1.31
CA ASN A 34 -12.87 -10.78 -0.32
C ASN A 34 -13.18 -9.28 -0.38
N LEU A 35 -12.14 -8.44 -0.53
CA LEU A 35 -12.32 -7.01 -0.68
C LEU A 35 -13.11 -6.67 -1.95
N LEU A 36 -12.83 -7.33 -3.08
CA LEU A 36 -13.57 -7.12 -4.32
C LEU A 36 -15.04 -7.56 -4.18
N GLU A 37 -15.33 -8.66 -3.48
CA GLU A 37 -16.70 -9.07 -3.17
C GLU A 37 -17.46 -8.01 -2.37
N ASP A 38 -16.80 -7.36 -1.41
CA ASP A 38 -17.40 -6.33 -0.57
C ASP A 38 -17.64 -5.01 -1.31
N ILE A 39 -16.72 -4.59 -2.19
CA ILE A 39 -16.73 -3.23 -2.77
C ILE A 39 -17.19 -3.17 -4.24
N MET A 40 -17.30 -4.31 -4.93
CA MET A 40 -17.68 -4.33 -6.34
C MET A 40 -19.14 -3.88 -6.52
N ASP A 41 -19.29 -2.64 -6.97
CA ASP A 41 -20.57 -2.00 -7.30
C ASP A 41 -20.64 -1.54 -8.77
N GLY A 42 -19.72 -2.06 -9.61
CA GLY A 42 -19.52 -1.63 -11.00
C GLY A 42 -18.61 -0.40 -11.15
N SER A 43 -18.18 0.23 -10.04
CA SER A 43 -17.23 1.33 -10.09
C SER A 43 -15.83 0.86 -10.50
N ARG A 44 -15.05 1.78 -11.08
CA ARG A 44 -13.66 1.52 -11.47
C ARG A 44 -12.75 1.35 -10.26
N ILE A 45 -11.99 0.25 -10.29
CA ILE A 45 -11.00 -0.18 -9.30
C ILE A 45 -9.63 -0.23 -9.98
N LEU A 46 -8.69 0.56 -9.46
CA LEU A 46 -7.30 0.55 -9.90
C LEU A 46 -6.42 -0.17 -8.88
N ILE A 47 -5.78 -1.26 -9.28
CA ILE A 47 -4.95 -2.09 -8.43
C ILE A 47 -3.48 -1.89 -8.80
N PHE A 48 -2.68 -1.37 -7.89
CA PHE A 48 -1.25 -1.16 -8.06
C PHE A 48 -0.43 -2.37 -7.63
N MET A 49 0.54 -2.70 -8.48
CA MET A 49 1.49 -3.80 -8.33
C MET A 49 2.90 -3.29 -8.59
N ASP A 50 3.91 -3.88 -7.97
CA ASP A 50 5.30 -3.44 -8.16
C ASP A 50 5.90 -3.93 -9.48
N THR A 51 5.44 -5.08 -9.98
CA THR A 51 6.05 -5.73 -11.15
C THR A 51 5.03 -5.98 -12.27
N LYS A 52 5.54 -5.94 -13.51
CA LYS A 52 4.79 -6.25 -14.73
C LYS A 52 4.27 -7.69 -14.71
N LYS A 53 5.15 -8.62 -14.32
CA LYS A 53 4.81 -10.04 -14.15
C LYS A 53 3.71 -10.24 -13.10
N GLY A 54 3.80 -9.52 -11.98
CA GLY A 54 2.74 -9.52 -10.97
C GLY A 54 1.39 -9.09 -11.56
N CYS A 55 1.34 -7.97 -12.28
CA CYS A 55 0.11 -7.49 -12.94
C CYS A 55 -0.55 -8.60 -13.78
N ASP A 56 0.23 -9.26 -14.63
CA ASP A 56 -0.29 -10.33 -15.50
C ASP A 56 -0.72 -11.57 -14.71
N GLN A 57 0.04 -11.97 -13.69
CA GLN A 57 -0.30 -13.11 -12.83
C GLN A 57 -1.62 -12.89 -12.09
N ILE A 58 -1.76 -11.76 -11.39
CA ILE A 58 -2.97 -11.44 -10.64
C ILE A 58 -4.16 -11.23 -11.57
N THR A 59 -3.97 -10.55 -12.71
CA THR A 59 -5.06 -10.38 -13.70
C THR A 59 -5.53 -11.72 -14.25
N ARG A 60 -4.61 -12.64 -14.55
CA ARG A 60 -4.98 -13.99 -15.00
C ARG A 60 -5.78 -14.73 -13.93
N GLN A 61 -5.34 -14.66 -12.67
CA GLN A 61 -6.01 -15.34 -11.57
C GLN A 61 -7.42 -14.76 -11.33
N LEU A 62 -7.54 -13.43 -11.28
CA LEU A 62 -8.83 -12.74 -11.21
C LEU A 62 -9.77 -13.16 -12.35
N ARG A 63 -9.29 -13.24 -13.59
CA ARG A 63 -10.10 -13.70 -14.74
C ARG A 63 -10.53 -15.15 -14.63
N MET A 64 -9.67 -16.03 -14.12
CA MET A 64 -10.02 -17.44 -13.87
C MET A 64 -11.14 -17.55 -12.83
N ASP A 65 -11.14 -16.66 -11.85
CA ASP A 65 -12.17 -16.57 -10.81
C ASP A 65 -13.42 -15.80 -11.28
N GLY A 66 -13.48 -15.39 -12.56
CA GLY A 66 -14.64 -14.74 -13.17
C GLY A 66 -14.68 -13.21 -13.08
N TRP A 67 -13.63 -12.57 -12.54
CA TRP A 67 -13.59 -11.12 -12.42
C TRP A 67 -13.24 -10.42 -13.74
N PRO A 68 -13.95 -9.33 -14.10
CA PRO A 68 -13.69 -8.54 -15.31
C PRO A 68 -12.47 -7.62 -15.14
N ALA A 69 -11.28 -8.23 -15.17
CA ALA A 69 -9.99 -7.57 -14.92
C ALA A 69 -9.14 -7.38 -16.19
N LEU A 70 -8.37 -6.29 -16.23
CA LEU A 70 -7.37 -5.96 -17.25
C LEU A 70 -6.00 -5.71 -16.60
N SER A 71 -4.91 -5.78 -17.38
CA SER A 71 -3.57 -5.37 -16.94
C SER A 71 -2.97 -4.31 -17.86
N ILE A 72 -2.30 -3.32 -17.27
CA ILE A 72 -1.54 -2.30 -18.00
C ILE A 72 -0.14 -2.15 -17.39
N HIS A 73 0.90 -2.32 -18.20
CA HIS A 73 2.30 -2.17 -17.78
C HIS A 73 3.20 -1.80 -18.96
N GLY A 74 4.50 -1.67 -18.72
CA GLY A 74 5.48 -1.22 -19.73
C GLY A 74 5.70 -2.19 -20.89
N ASP A 75 5.46 -3.49 -20.70
CA ASP A 75 5.61 -4.49 -21.77
C ASP A 75 4.36 -4.63 -22.67
N LYS A 76 3.26 -3.94 -22.36
CA LYS A 76 2.10 -3.89 -23.27
C LYS A 76 2.41 -2.96 -24.44
N SER A 77 2.07 -3.37 -25.65
CA SER A 77 2.14 -2.51 -26.84
C SER A 77 1.23 -1.29 -26.68
N GLN A 78 1.50 -0.22 -27.43
CA GLN A 78 0.66 0.98 -27.36
C GLN A 78 -0.79 0.68 -27.74
N ALA A 79 -1.03 -0.17 -28.74
CA ALA A 79 -2.38 -0.58 -29.14
C ALA A 79 -3.12 -1.34 -28.01
N GLU A 80 -2.44 -2.23 -27.30
CA GLU A 80 -3.02 -2.91 -26.13
C GLU A 80 -3.31 -1.93 -25.00
N ARG A 81 -2.41 -0.98 -24.74
CA ARG A 81 -2.62 0.07 -23.74
C ARG A 81 -3.86 0.90 -24.05
N ASP A 82 -4.00 1.35 -25.29
CA ASP A 82 -5.15 2.15 -25.74
C ASP A 82 -6.46 1.37 -25.60
N TRP A 83 -6.46 0.09 -25.98
CA TRP A 83 -7.61 -0.80 -25.82
C TRP A 83 -7.99 -1.02 -24.34
N VAL A 84 -7.01 -1.34 -23.48
CA VAL A 84 -7.23 -1.53 -22.04
C VAL A 84 -7.82 -0.27 -21.41
N LEU A 85 -7.28 0.90 -21.76
CA LEU A 85 -7.78 2.17 -21.25
C LEU A 85 -9.20 2.47 -21.74
N SER A 86 -9.53 2.13 -22.99
CA SER A 86 -10.89 2.29 -23.51
C SER A 86 -11.90 1.39 -22.77
N GLU A 87 -11.56 0.12 -22.56
CA GLU A 87 -12.41 -0.83 -21.84
C GLU A 87 -12.57 -0.47 -20.36
N PHE A 88 -11.50 0.01 -19.72
CA PHE A 88 -11.55 0.52 -18.35
C PHE A 88 -12.39 1.80 -18.25
N LYS A 89 -12.18 2.78 -19.15
CA LYS A 89 -12.93 4.05 -19.17
C LYS A 89 -14.42 3.84 -19.43
N SER A 90 -14.78 2.90 -20.30
CA SER A 90 -16.18 2.57 -20.60
C SER A 90 -16.87 1.77 -19.48
N GLY A 91 -16.12 1.25 -18.50
CA GLY A 91 -16.66 0.47 -17.39
C GLY A 91 -16.97 -0.99 -17.73
N LYS A 92 -16.72 -1.44 -18.96
CA LYS A 92 -16.92 -2.85 -19.38
C LYS A 92 -16.04 -3.81 -18.59
N SER A 93 -14.82 -3.38 -18.28
CA SER A 93 -13.91 -4.08 -17.36
C SER A 93 -13.51 -3.13 -16.24
N PRO A 94 -14.23 -3.13 -15.10
CA PRO A 94 -14.04 -2.14 -14.04
C PRO A 94 -12.78 -2.38 -13.19
N ILE A 95 -12.07 -3.50 -13.34
CA ILE A 95 -10.84 -3.78 -12.59
C ILE A 95 -9.63 -3.64 -13.51
N MET A 96 -8.66 -2.84 -13.13
CA MET A 96 -7.39 -2.73 -13.86
C MET A 96 -6.21 -2.85 -12.90
N THR A 97 -5.32 -3.81 -13.16
CA THR A 97 -4.01 -3.89 -12.50
C THR A 97 -2.99 -3.04 -13.26
N ALA A 98 -2.11 -2.34 -12.53
CA ALA A 98 -1.13 -1.45 -13.11
C ALA A 98 0.18 -1.39 -12.33
N THR A 99 1.28 -1.13 -13.05
CA THR A 99 2.53 -0.63 -12.44
C THR A 99 2.56 0.89 -12.45
N ASP A 100 3.38 1.50 -11.57
CA ASP A 100 3.50 2.98 -11.47
C ASP A 100 3.82 3.64 -12.81
N VAL A 101 4.77 3.08 -13.55
CA VAL A 101 5.20 3.63 -14.84
C VAL A 101 4.05 3.66 -15.85
N ALA A 102 3.18 2.65 -15.84
CA ALA A 102 2.02 2.61 -16.72
C ALA A 102 0.86 3.46 -16.21
N ALA A 103 0.80 3.74 -14.91
CA ALA A 103 -0.24 4.56 -14.30
C ALA A 103 0.05 6.07 -14.35
N ARG A 104 1.32 6.46 -14.51
CA ARG A 104 1.72 7.87 -14.68
C ARG A 104 1.09 8.43 -15.96
N GLY A 105 0.44 9.59 -15.84
CA GLY A 105 -0.26 10.23 -16.96
C GLY A 105 -1.58 9.56 -17.36
N LEU A 106 -2.05 8.53 -16.65
CA LEU A 106 -3.40 8.01 -16.86
C LEU A 106 -4.43 9.07 -16.46
N ASP A 107 -5.04 9.71 -17.47
CA ASP A 107 -6.26 10.48 -17.32
C ASP A 107 -7.45 9.52 -17.33
N VAL A 108 -7.66 8.86 -16.18
CA VAL A 108 -8.89 8.13 -15.90
C VAL A 108 -9.65 8.90 -14.83
N LYS A 109 -10.74 9.53 -15.25
CA LYS A 109 -11.70 10.17 -14.35
C LYS A 109 -12.50 9.08 -13.62
N ASP A 110 -13.01 9.41 -12.45
CA ASP A 110 -13.92 8.58 -11.64
C ASP A 110 -13.44 7.14 -11.38
N VAL A 111 -12.19 7.01 -10.90
CA VAL A 111 -11.76 5.82 -10.14
C VAL A 111 -12.28 6.00 -8.71
N LYS A 112 -13.14 5.09 -8.25
CA LYS A 112 -13.71 5.13 -6.90
C LYS A 112 -12.80 4.46 -5.88
N TYR A 113 -12.14 3.37 -6.30
CA TYR A 113 -11.31 2.56 -5.43
C TYR A 113 -9.89 2.44 -5.97
N VAL A 114 -8.91 2.69 -5.11
CA VAL A 114 -7.50 2.38 -5.35
C VAL A 114 -7.08 1.27 -4.40
N ILE A 115 -6.38 0.26 -4.91
CA ILE A 115 -5.84 -0.83 -4.10
C ILE A 115 -4.34 -0.90 -4.33
N ASN A 116 -3.53 -0.66 -3.31
CA ASN A 116 -2.10 -1.00 -3.33
C ASN A 116 -1.98 -2.48 -2.94
N TYR A 117 -1.95 -3.38 -3.92
CA TYR A 117 -1.73 -4.80 -3.68
C TYR A 117 -0.30 -5.04 -3.20
N ASP A 118 0.65 -4.35 -3.83
CA ASP A 118 2.01 -4.19 -3.32
C ASP A 118 2.18 -2.77 -2.79
N PHE A 119 2.66 -2.64 -1.55
CA PHE A 119 2.97 -1.33 -1.00
C PHE A 119 4.15 -0.70 -1.74
N PRO A 120 4.07 0.58 -2.15
CA PRO A 120 5.08 1.20 -3.00
C PRO A 120 6.46 1.29 -2.33
N GLY A 121 7.48 1.43 -3.18
CA GLY A 121 8.87 1.62 -2.74
C GLY A 121 9.17 2.97 -2.09
N SER A 122 8.22 3.91 -2.10
CA SER A 122 8.32 5.23 -1.46
C SER A 122 6.94 5.71 -0.96
N LEU A 123 6.94 6.60 0.03
CA LEU A 123 5.70 7.24 0.50
C LEU A 123 5.19 8.33 -0.46
N GLU A 124 6.07 8.88 -1.28
CA GLU A 124 5.67 9.76 -2.38
C GLU A 124 4.82 9.02 -3.40
N ASP A 125 5.29 7.84 -3.83
CA ASP A 125 4.49 6.99 -4.72
C ASP A 125 3.20 6.53 -4.04
N TYR A 126 3.18 6.28 -2.73
CA TYR A 126 1.94 6.00 -1.98
C TYR A 126 0.92 7.13 -2.14
N VAL A 127 1.31 8.38 -1.87
CA VAL A 127 0.43 9.55 -2.02
C VAL A 127 -0.03 9.71 -3.48
N HIS A 128 0.86 9.52 -4.45
CA HIS A 128 0.53 9.59 -5.88
C HIS A 128 -0.42 8.49 -6.36
N ARG A 129 -0.27 7.26 -5.83
CA ARG A 129 -1.14 6.11 -6.13
C ARG A 129 -2.54 6.35 -5.58
N ILE A 130 -2.69 6.70 -4.30
CA ILE A 130 -4.01 6.95 -3.70
C ILE A 130 -4.69 8.18 -4.33
N GLY A 131 -3.92 9.19 -4.75
CA GLY A 131 -4.42 10.36 -5.49
C GLY A 131 -4.99 10.07 -6.90
N ARG A 132 -5.07 8.80 -7.30
CA ARG A 132 -5.87 8.38 -8.47
C ARG A 132 -7.37 8.38 -8.19
N THR A 133 -7.79 8.36 -6.92
CA THR A 133 -9.18 8.57 -6.50
C THR A 133 -9.37 9.91 -5.77
N GLY A 134 -10.60 10.25 -5.39
CA GLY A 134 -10.91 11.46 -4.61
C GLY A 134 -10.69 12.78 -5.38
N ARG A 135 -10.93 12.79 -6.70
CA ARG A 135 -10.73 13.96 -7.57
C ARG A 135 -12.02 14.75 -7.79
N ALA A 136 -11.89 16.02 -8.17
CA ALA A 136 -12.99 16.89 -8.61
C ALA A 136 -14.19 16.97 -7.65
N GLY A 137 -13.93 17.00 -6.33
CA GLY A 137 -14.97 17.09 -5.31
C GLY A 137 -15.63 15.76 -4.92
N ALA A 138 -15.27 14.65 -5.58
CA ALA A 138 -15.71 13.31 -5.18
C ALA A 138 -14.85 12.76 -4.04
N THR A 139 -15.45 11.90 -3.20
CA THR A 139 -14.72 11.10 -2.22
C THR A 139 -14.14 9.86 -2.88
N GLY A 140 -12.97 9.41 -2.40
CA GLY A 140 -12.31 8.19 -2.85
C GLY A 140 -12.02 7.24 -1.70
N THR A 141 -11.78 5.96 -2.00
CA THR A 141 -11.27 5.01 -0.99
C THR A 141 -10.02 4.32 -1.49
N ALA A 142 -9.01 4.25 -0.64
CA ALA A 142 -7.76 3.57 -0.89
C ALA A 142 -7.55 2.44 0.12
N TYR A 143 -7.29 1.23 -0.37
CA TYR A 143 -6.88 0.08 0.42
C TYR A 143 -5.42 -0.22 0.16
N SER A 144 -4.65 -0.50 1.20
CA SER A 144 -3.22 -0.82 1.05
C SER A 144 -2.87 -2.06 1.84
N PHE A 145 -2.35 -3.06 1.14
CA PHE A 145 -1.81 -4.26 1.75
C PHE A 145 -0.37 -3.98 2.19
N PHE A 146 -0.12 -4.18 3.47
CA PHE A 146 1.14 -3.83 4.11
C PHE A 146 1.72 -5.05 4.78
N THR A 147 2.94 -5.44 4.39
CA THR A 147 3.60 -6.63 4.92
C THR A 147 4.78 -6.26 5.80
N ALA A 148 5.35 -7.24 6.51
CA ALA A 148 6.52 -7.03 7.34
C ALA A 148 7.72 -6.44 6.55
N ALA A 149 7.81 -6.71 5.24
CA ALA A 149 8.84 -6.12 4.38
C ALA A 149 8.71 -4.60 4.25
N ASN A 150 7.52 -4.05 4.50
CA ASN A 150 7.24 -2.63 4.41
C ASN A 150 7.45 -1.89 5.74
N ALA A 151 7.82 -2.58 6.82
CA ALA A 151 7.92 -2.03 8.19
C ALA A 151 8.75 -0.73 8.30
N ARG A 152 9.76 -0.56 7.44
CA ARG A 152 10.55 0.69 7.36
C ARG A 152 9.73 1.94 7.10
N PHE A 153 8.56 1.81 6.47
CA PHE A 153 7.65 2.93 6.17
C PHE A 153 6.60 3.15 7.25
N ALA A 154 6.45 2.26 8.24
CA ALA A 154 5.32 2.25 9.15
C ALA A 154 5.19 3.57 9.93
N LYS A 155 6.31 4.09 10.48
CA LYS A 155 6.32 5.33 11.27
C LYS A 155 5.85 6.54 10.45
N ASP A 156 6.34 6.69 9.24
CA ASP A 156 6.04 7.85 8.40
C ASP A 156 4.65 7.71 7.76
N LEU A 157 4.23 6.49 7.42
CA LEU A 157 2.86 6.20 7.01
C LEU A 157 1.84 6.53 8.10
N ILE A 158 2.13 6.21 9.36
CA ILE A 158 1.27 6.60 10.49
C ILE A 158 1.13 8.12 10.56
N SER A 159 2.22 8.86 10.37
CA SER A 159 2.19 10.33 10.36
C SER A 159 1.25 10.87 9.27
N ILE A 160 1.31 10.30 8.06
CA ILE A 160 0.42 10.65 6.93
C ILE A 160 -1.04 10.32 7.27
N LEU A 161 -1.31 9.14 7.82
CA LEU A 161 -2.67 8.72 8.17
C LEU A 161 -3.28 9.62 9.25
N VAL A 162 -2.51 9.95 10.29
CA VAL A 162 -2.97 10.84 11.38
C VAL A 162 -3.23 12.25 10.86
N GLU A 163 -2.34 12.78 10.02
CA GLU A 163 -2.52 14.10 9.39
C GLU A 163 -3.79 14.14 8.54
N ALA A 164 -4.06 13.08 7.78
CA ALA A 164 -5.26 12.93 6.98
C ALA A 164 -6.54 12.58 7.78
N GLY A 165 -6.46 12.50 9.12
CA GLY A 165 -7.60 12.17 10.00
C GLY A 165 -8.08 10.72 9.92
N GLN A 166 -7.22 9.81 9.47
CA GLN A 166 -7.53 8.40 9.23
C GLN A 166 -7.30 7.56 10.49
N LYS A 167 -8.02 6.45 10.60
CA LYS A 167 -7.83 5.49 11.71
C LYS A 167 -6.56 4.67 11.47
N VAL A 168 -5.69 4.64 12.48
CA VAL A 168 -4.48 3.80 12.49
C VAL A 168 -4.79 2.49 13.22
N SER A 169 -4.56 1.35 12.57
CA SER A 169 -4.77 0.04 13.20
C SER A 169 -3.72 -0.21 14.30
N PRO A 170 -4.07 -0.94 15.38
CA PRO A 170 -3.11 -1.32 16.41
C PRO A 170 -1.90 -2.08 15.85
N GLU A 171 -2.11 -2.89 14.82
CA GLU A 171 -1.06 -3.68 14.16
C GLU A 171 -0.04 -2.78 13.45
N LEU A 172 -0.50 -1.77 12.70
CA LEU A 172 0.38 -0.79 12.06
C LEU A 172 1.12 0.03 13.12
N ALA A 173 0.43 0.46 14.18
CA ALA A 173 1.02 1.20 15.28
C ALA A 173 2.13 0.40 15.99
N ASN A 174 1.92 -0.91 16.20
CA ASN A 174 2.93 -1.79 16.77
C ASN A 174 4.14 -1.94 15.84
N MET A 175 3.92 -2.05 14.53
CA MET A 175 5.01 -2.10 13.55
C MET A 175 5.84 -0.81 13.53
N GLY A 176 5.20 0.35 13.68
CA GLY A 176 5.86 1.66 13.74
C GLY A 176 6.69 1.92 15.00
N ARG A 177 6.41 1.22 16.11
CA ARG A 177 7.19 1.31 17.35
C ARG A 177 8.52 0.56 17.28
N GLY A 178 8.70 -0.31 16.28
CA GLY A 178 9.82 -1.26 16.19
C GLY A 178 9.71 -2.37 17.24
N ALA A 179 10.51 -3.43 17.09
CA ALA A 179 10.67 -4.39 18.17
C ALA A 179 11.17 -3.64 19.42
N PRO A 180 10.62 -3.88 20.62
CA PRO A 180 11.25 -3.37 21.83
C PRO A 180 12.72 -3.79 21.81
N PRO A 181 13.67 -2.91 22.19
CA PRO A 181 15.05 -3.32 22.34
C PRO A 181 15.06 -4.61 23.17
N PRO A 182 15.87 -5.63 22.81
CA PRO A 182 15.93 -6.84 23.61
C PRO A 182 16.16 -6.39 25.05
N SER A 183 15.23 -6.74 25.95
CA SER A 183 15.41 -6.46 27.37
C SER A 183 16.80 -7.00 27.68
N LEU A 184 17.73 -6.11 28.02
CA LEU A 184 19.00 -6.53 28.60
C LEU A 184 18.58 -7.36 29.80
N GLY A 185 18.66 -8.68 29.65
CA GLY A 185 18.40 -9.62 30.71
C GLY A 185 19.13 -9.09 31.93
N HIS A 186 18.38 -8.93 33.01
CA HIS A 186 18.92 -8.59 34.31
C HIS A 186 20.02 -9.63 34.59
N ARG A 187 21.26 -9.25 34.32
CA ARG A 187 22.42 -10.10 34.56
C ARG A 187 22.58 -10.03 36.06
N ASP A 188 21.90 -10.96 36.74
CA ASP A 188 22.07 -11.24 38.16
C ASP A 188 23.57 -11.20 38.47
N ARG A 189 23.99 -10.09 39.09
CA ARG A 189 25.30 -10.03 39.72
C ARG A 189 25.19 -10.93 40.92
N TYR A 190 25.56 -12.20 40.72
CA TYR A 190 25.98 -13.09 41.78
C TYR A 190 27.18 -12.45 42.48
N ARG A 191 26.89 -11.59 43.46
CA ARG A 191 27.86 -11.08 44.42
C ARG A 191 27.93 -12.10 45.55
N GLY A 192 28.58 -13.23 45.25
CA GLY A 192 28.91 -14.25 46.23
C GLY A 192 30.09 -13.78 47.08
N HIS A 193 29.77 -13.32 48.28
CA HIS A 193 30.69 -12.98 49.35
C HIS A 193 31.11 -14.26 50.08
N GLY A 194 32.41 -14.43 50.34
CA GLY A 194 32.96 -15.51 51.17
C GLY A 194 34.34 -15.89 50.64
N GLY A 195 35.42 -15.85 51.38
CA GLY A 195 35.64 -15.76 52.81
C GLY A 195 37.05 -16.32 52.98
N GLY A 196 37.94 -15.57 53.63
CA GLY A 196 39.37 -15.87 53.64
C GLY A 196 39.72 -17.19 54.32
N ARG A 197 40.95 -17.66 54.05
CA ARG A 197 41.87 -18.24 55.04
C ARG A 197 43.24 -18.47 54.39
N SER A 198 44.26 -17.92 55.03
CA SER A 198 45.68 -18.22 54.83
C SER A 198 46.13 -19.40 55.70
N TRP A 199 47.42 -19.72 55.54
CA TRP A 199 48.28 -20.70 56.25
C TRP A 199 48.19 -22.12 55.68
N SER A 200 49.28 -22.83 55.36
CA SER A 200 50.72 -22.69 55.66
C SER A 200 51.55 -23.23 54.50
#